data_AF-A0A158SQ91-F1
#
_entry.id   AF-A0A158SQ91-F1
#
_cell.length_a   1.000
_cell.length_b   1.000
_cell.length_c   1.000
_cell.angle_alpha   90.00
_cell.angle_beta   90.00
_cell.angle_gamma   90.00
#
_symmetry.space_group_name_H-M   'P 1'
#
loop_
_entity.id
_entity.type
_entity.pdbx_description
1 polymer ?
#
loop_
_entity_poly.entity_id
_entity_poly.type
_entity_poly.pdbx_seq_one_letter_code
_entity_poly.pdbx_strand_id
1 'polypeptide(L)'
;MPQIDKERVVALLNSILEQELAGVVRYTHYSFLVFGFGRIPIVSWLRSQADESLLHAQEAGEMVTLLGSHPSLRIGPLLESHEHDIGAILRESLAAEGEALKLYRQLLGAVDGKSVTLEEYARKMIYCEEVHASEVDKMLRKPGDIDAFAEEEIA
;
A
#
# COMPACT_ATOMS: atom_id res chain seq x y z
N MET A 1 -13.01 -13.78 -26.19
CA MET A 1 -12.70 -13.35 -24.80
C MET A 1 -12.30 -11.89 -24.87
N PRO A 2 -12.81 -11.01 -24.00
CA PRO A 2 -12.37 -9.62 -24.00
C PRO A 2 -10.88 -9.59 -23.63
N GLN A 3 -10.07 -9.02 -24.51
CA GLN A 3 -8.62 -8.96 -24.35
C GLN A 3 -8.27 -7.78 -23.44
N ILE A 4 -7.39 -8.00 -22.46
CA ILE A 4 -6.86 -6.92 -21.63
C ILE A 4 -6.01 -5.97 -22.48
N ASP A 5 -6.03 -4.68 -22.15
CA ASP A 5 -5.06 -3.70 -22.64
C ASP A 5 -3.74 -3.94 -21.90
N LYS A 6 -2.85 -4.74 -22.52
CA LYS A 6 -1.64 -5.23 -21.87
C LYS A 6 -0.73 -4.07 -21.48
N GLU A 7 -0.54 -3.09 -22.36
CA GLU A 7 0.31 -1.93 -22.12
C GLU A 7 -0.17 -1.14 -20.89
N ARG A 8 -1.48 -0.88 -20.82
CA ARG A 8 -2.08 -0.20 -19.66
C ARG A 8 -1.96 -1.01 -18.37
N VAL A 9 -2.24 -2.31 -18.41
CA VAL A 9 -2.17 -3.17 -17.22
C VAL A 9 -0.74 -3.28 -16.70
N VAL A 10 0.24 -3.45 -17.59
CA VAL A 10 1.67 -3.48 -17.21
C VAL A 10 2.12 -2.15 -16.63
N ALA A 11 1.65 -1.02 -17.15
CA ALA A 11 1.95 0.29 -16.58
C ALA A 11 1.42 0.40 -15.14
N LEU A 12 0.17 -0.01 -14.90
CA LEU A 12 -0.44 -0.01 -13.56
C LEU A 12 0.32 -0.92 -12.59
N LEU A 13 0.63 -2.16 -13.00
CA LEU A 13 1.39 -3.10 -12.18
C LEU A 13 2.78 -2.58 -11.83
N ASN A 14 3.45 -1.89 -12.76
CA ASN A 14 4.73 -1.25 -12.47
C ASN A 14 4.59 -0.06 -11.52
N SER A 15 3.53 0.75 -11.62
CA SER A 15 3.26 1.82 -10.64
C SER A 15 2.98 1.25 -9.25
N ILE A 16 2.25 0.14 -9.16
CA ILE A 16 2.02 -0.60 -7.91
C ILE A 16 3.35 -1.09 -7.35
N LEU A 17 4.15 -1.81 -8.14
CA LEU A 17 5.47 -2.29 -7.73
C LEU A 17 6.35 -1.17 -7.17
N GLU A 18 6.39 -0.03 -7.86
CA GLU A 18 7.15 1.15 -7.42
C GLU A 18 6.64 1.69 -6.07
N GLN A 19 5.32 1.73 -5.85
CA GLN A 19 4.73 2.17 -4.59
C GLN A 19 4.99 1.18 -3.45
N GLU A 20 4.87 -0.12 -3.69
CA GLU A 20 5.12 -1.14 -2.67
C GLU A 20 6.59 -1.14 -2.24
N LEU A 21 7.53 -1.00 -3.19
CA LEU A 21 8.95 -0.82 -2.87
C LEU A 21 9.21 0.45 -2.07
N ALA A 22 8.47 1.54 -2.33
CA ALA A 22 8.53 2.75 -1.52
C ALA A 22 7.98 2.50 -0.10
N GLY A 23 6.93 1.70 0.05
CA GLY A 23 6.39 1.23 1.32
C GLY A 23 7.43 0.51 2.18
N VAL A 24 8.20 -0.41 1.60
CA VAL A 24 9.30 -1.11 2.29
C VAL A 24 10.28 -0.12 2.91
N VAL A 25 10.72 0.86 2.12
CA VAL A 25 11.69 1.87 2.57
C VAL A 25 11.06 2.77 3.64
N ARG A 26 9.85 3.27 3.40
CA ARG A 26 9.12 4.20 4.28
C ARG A 26 8.88 3.58 5.66
N TYR A 27 8.29 2.39 5.71
CA TYR A 27 7.98 1.73 6.98
C TYR A 27 9.23 1.31 7.76
N THR A 28 10.27 0.86 7.05
CA THR A 28 11.58 0.59 7.67
C THR A 28 12.14 1.87 8.30
N HIS A 29 12.11 2.98 7.55
CA HIS A 29 12.62 4.26 7.99
C HIS A 29 11.86 4.79 9.22
N TYR A 30 10.52 4.83 9.16
CA TYR A 30 9.69 5.27 10.28
C TYR A 30 9.90 4.43 11.54
N SER A 31 10.22 3.13 11.42
CA SER A 31 10.51 2.28 12.57
C SER A 31 11.72 2.77 13.40
N PHE A 32 12.62 3.56 12.81
CA PHE A 32 13.75 4.17 13.52
C PHE A 32 13.37 5.44 14.27
N LEU A 33 12.29 6.11 13.87
CA LEU A 33 11.89 7.44 14.34
C LEU A 33 10.87 7.41 15.48
N VAL A 34 10.49 6.23 15.97
CA VAL A 34 9.59 6.10 17.13
C VAL A 34 10.38 6.05 18.45
N PHE A 35 10.10 7.01 19.33
CA PHE A 35 10.76 7.19 20.63
C PHE A 35 9.77 7.07 21.81
N GLY A 36 10.30 6.95 23.03
CA GLY A 36 9.49 6.88 24.26
C GLY A 36 9.11 5.47 24.70
N PHE A 37 8.39 5.37 25.82
CA PHE A 37 8.09 4.08 26.49
C PHE A 37 7.14 3.18 25.70
N GLY A 38 6.25 3.75 24.88
CA GLY A 38 5.27 3.02 24.06
C GLY A 38 5.83 2.48 22.74
N ARG A 39 7.13 2.68 22.45
CA ARG A 39 7.68 2.45 21.11
C ARG A 39 7.70 0.99 20.66
N ILE A 40 7.86 0.04 21.58
CA ILE A 40 8.11 -1.38 21.23
C ILE A 40 7.02 -1.95 20.31
N PRO A 41 5.72 -1.88 20.67
CA PRO A 41 4.65 -2.40 19.79
C PRO A 41 4.55 -1.62 18.46
N ILE A 42 4.74 -0.30 18.47
CA ILE A 42 4.63 0.54 17.27
C ILE A 42 5.76 0.23 16.28
N VAL A 43 6.99 0.11 16.77
CA VAL A 43 8.16 -0.28 15.95
C VAL A 43 7.98 -1.68 15.38
N SER A 44 7.43 -2.61 16.17
CA SER A 44 7.13 -3.96 15.68
C SER A 44 6.09 -3.92 14.55
N TRP A 45 5.02 -3.13 14.73
CA TRP A 45 3.97 -2.96 13.73
C TRP A 45 4.51 -2.33 12.44
N LEU A 46 5.26 -1.23 12.52
CA LEU A 46 5.87 -0.59 11.35
C LEU A 46 6.78 -1.56 10.58
N ARG A 47 7.56 -2.40 11.28
CA ARG A 47 8.41 -3.40 10.62
C ARG A 47 7.61 -4.50 9.93
N SER A 48 6.50 -4.96 10.53
CA SER A 48 5.62 -5.91 9.83
C SER A 48 4.99 -5.31 8.59
N GLN A 49 4.67 -4.00 8.58
CA GLN A 49 4.18 -3.34 7.36
C GLN A 49 5.27 -3.24 6.28
N ALA A 50 6.54 -3.03 6.66
CA ALA A 50 7.64 -3.09 5.70
C ALA A 50 7.80 -4.49 5.08
N ASP A 51 7.67 -5.55 5.89
CA ASP A 51 7.72 -6.94 5.41
C ASP A 51 6.54 -7.25 4.47
N GLU A 52 5.36 -6.73 4.77
CA GLU A 52 4.15 -6.89 3.96
C GLU A 52 4.25 -6.16 2.61
N SER A 53 4.70 -4.89 2.60
CA SER A 53 4.96 -4.18 1.34
C SER A 53 5.99 -4.91 0.47
N LEU A 54 6.96 -5.61 1.06
CA LEU A 54 7.91 -6.42 0.30
C LEU A 54 7.22 -7.62 -0.38
N LEU A 55 6.29 -8.28 0.31
CA LEU A 55 5.48 -9.34 -0.28
C LEU A 55 4.61 -8.80 -1.42
N HIS A 56 3.98 -7.65 -1.23
CA HIS A 56 3.15 -7.02 -2.26
C HIS A 56 3.97 -6.63 -3.50
N ALA A 57 5.17 -6.08 -3.31
CA ALA A 57 6.10 -5.78 -4.39
C ALA A 57 6.50 -7.06 -5.17
N GLN A 58 6.78 -8.16 -4.46
CA GLN A 58 7.08 -9.44 -5.11
C GLN A 58 5.89 -9.94 -5.94
N GLU A 59 4.68 -9.93 -5.39
CA GLU A 59 3.47 -10.34 -6.10
C GLU A 59 3.21 -9.46 -7.34
N ALA A 60 3.37 -8.13 -7.24
CA ALA A 60 3.22 -7.21 -8.37
C ALA A 60 4.24 -7.49 -9.48
N GLY A 61 5.50 -7.73 -9.10
CA GLY A 61 6.56 -8.11 -10.04
C GLY A 61 6.24 -9.41 -10.80
N GLU A 62 5.74 -10.43 -10.10
CA GLU A 62 5.29 -11.68 -10.72
C GLU A 62 4.09 -11.47 -11.67
N MET A 63 3.18 -10.55 -11.37
CA MET A 63 2.09 -10.21 -12.30
C MET A 63 2.60 -9.52 -13.57
N VAL A 64 3.66 -8.69 -13.47
CA VAL A 64 4.28 -8.09 -14.67
C VAL A 64 4.94 -9.15 -15.54
N THR A 65 5.69 -10.09 -14.95
CA THR A 65 6.36 -11.17 -15.68
C THR A 65 5.38 -12.21 -16.20
N LEU A 66 4.27 -12.46 -15.52
CA LEU A 66 3.14 -13.28 -16.00
C LEU A 66 2.62 -12.78 -17.35
N LEU A 67 2.59 -11.47 -17.55
CA LEU A 67 2.20 -10.86 -18.84
C LEU A 67 3.33 -10.88 -19.87
N GLY A 68 4.52 -11.39 -19.54
CA GLY A 68 5.69 -11.39 -20.40
C GLY A 68 6.26 -9.99 -20.60
N SER A 69 6.24 -9.16 -19.56
CA SER A 69 6.78 -7.79 -19.57
C SER A 69 7.89 -7.62 -18.51
N HIS A 70 8.64 -6.52 -18.60
CA HIS A 70 9.75 -6.23 -17.70
C HIS A 70 9.26 -5.45 -16.46
N PRO A 71 9.52 -5.94 -15.23
CA PRO A 71 9.19 -5.20 -14.01
C PRO A 71 10.11 -3.99 -13.85
N SER A 72 9.56 -2.90 -13.34
CA SER A 72 10.29 -1.67 -13.04
C SER A 72 11.29 -1.88 -11.91
N LEU A 73 12.44 -1.20 -12.01
CA LEU A 73 13.43 -1.09 -10.93
C LEU A 73 13.35 0.24 -10.18
N ARG A 74 12.37 1.09 -10.51
CA ARG A 74 12.19 2.38 -9.83
C ARG A 74 11.55 2.17 -8.45
N ILE A 75 11.68 3.20 -7.63
CA ILE A 75 11.00 3.32 -6.34
C ILE A 75 10.06 4.52 -6.47
N GLY A 76 8.85 4.37 -5.94
CA GLY A 76 7.86 5.44 -5.84
C GLY A 76 8.33 6.60 -4.95
N PRO A 77 7.51 7.65 -4.82
CA PRO A 77 7.86 8.81 -4.01
C PRO A 77 8.06 8.41 -2.54
N LEU A 78 9.15 8.91 -1.95
CA LEU A 78 9.45 8.77 -0.52
C LEU A 78 9.19 10.11 0.15
N LEU A 79 8.03 10.25 0.79
CA LEU A 79 7.71 11.40 1.63
C LEU A 79 8.23 11.14 3.04
N GLU A 80 8.95 12.10 3.61
CA GLU A 80 9.29 12.16 5.02
C GLU A 80 9.35 13.65 5.39
N SER A 81 8.45 14.09 6.26
CA SER A 81 8.30 15.52 6.58
C SER A 81 9.30 16.04 7.63
N HIS A 82 10.17 15.18 8.17
CA HIS A 82 10.98 15.43 9.37
C HIS A 82 10.14 15.67 10.64
N GLU A 83 8.84 15.38 10.60
CA GLU A 83 7.98 15.36 11.78
C GLU A 83 7.98 13.97 12.41
N HIS A 84 8.75 13.79 13.48
CA HIS A 84 8.89 12.50 14.16
C HIS A 84 7.77 12.22 15.18
N ASP A 85 6.66 12.95 15.12
CA ASP A 85 5.47 12.64 15.91
C ASP A 85 4.79 11.38 15.34
N ILE A 86 4.36 10.48 16.22
CA ILE A 86 3.72 9.22 15.79
C ILE A 86 2.44 9.50 15.00
N GLY A 87 1.68 10.52 15.38
CA GLY A 87 0.49 10.92 14.64
C GLY A 87 0.82 11.42 13.23
N ALA A 88 1.91 12.17 13.06
CA ALA A 88 2.38 12.62 11.75
C ALA A 88 2.78 11.44 10.86
N ILE A 89 3.61 10.52 11.40
CA ILE A 89 4.00 9.28 10.74
C ILE A 89 2.78 8.47 10.28
N LEU A 90 1.79 8.28 11.17
CA LEU A 90 0.58 7.52 10.84
C LEU A 90 -0.27 8.21 9.76
N ARG A 91 -0.36 9.55 9.75
CA ARG A 91 -1.07 10.28 8.68
C ARG A 91 -0.35 10.16 7.33
N GLU A 92 0.98 10.19 7.32
CA GLU A 92 1.78 9.97 6.11
C GLU A 92 1.61 8.54 5.59
N SER A 93 1.63 7.55 6.47
CA SER A 93 1.30 6.16 6.14
C SER A 93 -0.10 6.04 5.54
N LEU A 94 -1.12 6.62 6.19
CA LEU A 94 -2.51 6.56 5.72
C LEU A 94 -2.68 7.17 4.33
N ALA A 95 -2.04 8.31 4.08
CA ALA A 95 -2.06 8.95 2.76
C ALA A 95 -1.43 8.05 1.68
N ALA A 96 -0.34 7.37 2.02
CA ALA A 96 0.30 6.46 1.09
C ALA A 96 -0.52 5.20 0.79
N GLU A 97 -1.21 4.64 1.78
CA GLU A 97 -2.14 3.50 1.54
C GLU A 97 -3.29 3.92 0.64
N GLY A 98 -3.79 5.16 0.79
CA GLY A 98 -4.79 5.71 -0.12
C GLY A 98 -4.31 5.76 -1.58
N GLU A 99 -3.04 6.09 -1.82
CA GLU A 99 -2.47 6.09 -3.17
C GLU A 99 -2.27 4.68 -3.73
N ALA A 100 -1.83 3.72 -2.92
CA ALA A 100 -1.72 2.31 -3.32
C ALA A 100 -3.10 1.71 -3.66
N LEU A 101 -4.10 1.95 -2.80
CA LEU A 101 -5.48 1.50 -2.99
C LEU A 101 -6.10 2.04 -4.28
N LYS A 102 -5.85 3.32 -4.62
CA LYS A 102 -6.28 3.91 -5.91
C LYS A 102 -5.69 3.14 -7.09
N LEU A 103 -4.40 2.78 -7.06
CA LEU A 103 -3.76 2.01 -8.12
C LEU A 103 -4.37 0.61 -8.26
N TYR A 104 -4.62 -0.09 -7.15
CA TYR A 104 -5.26 -1.40 -7.17
C TYR A 104 -6.69 -1.36 -7.71
N ARG A 105 -7.48 -0.34 -7.37
CA ARG A 105 -8.83 -0.12 -7.93
C ARG A 105 -8.78 0.16 -9.43
N GLN A 106 -7.81 0.94 -9.89
CA GLN A 106 -7.58 1.16 -11.32
C GLN A 106 -7.18 -0.13 -12.05
N LEU A 107 -6.35 -0.97 -11.43
CA LEU A 107 -5.99 -2.29 -11.96
C LEU A 107 -7.21 -3.18 -12.08
N LEU A 108 -8.03 -3.28 -11.03
CA LEU A 108 -9.28 -4.05 -11.05
C LEU A 108 -10.17 -3.61 -12.21
N GLY A 109 -10.44 -2.31 -12.36
CA GLY A 109 -11.26 -1.81 -13.47
C GLY A 109 -10.67 -2.07 -14.86
N ALA A 110 -9.34 -2.22 -14.98
CA ALA A 110 -8.71 -2.58 -16.25
C ALA A 110 -8.91 -4.06 -16.63
N VAL A 111 -9.00 -4.95 -15.64
CA VAL A 111 -8.96 -6.41 -15.81
C VAL A 111 -10.27 -7.15 -15.52
N ASP A 112 -11.23 -6.49 -14.87
CA ASP A 112 -12.53 -7.05 -14.46
C ASP A 112 -13.28 -7.70 -15.64
N GLY A 113 -13.63 -8.98 -15.48
CA GLY A 113 -14.29 -9.77 -16.52
C GLY A 113 -13.41 -10.13 -17.74
N LYS A 114 -12.10 -9.82 -17.70
CA LYS A 114 -11.13 -10.08 -18.79
C LYS A 114 -10.00 -11.02 -18.39
N SER A 115 -9.57 -10.98 -17.13
CA SER A 115 -8.50 -11.86 -16.61
C SER A 115 -8.80 -12.26 -15.17
N VAL A 116 -9.22 -13.51 -14.97
CA VAL A 116 -9.53 -14.06 -13.63
C VAL A 116 -8.33 -13.91 -12.69
N THR A 117 -7.12 -14.26 -13.14
CA THR A 117 -5.92 -14.19 -12.30
C THR A 117 -5.62 -12.77 -11.82
N LEU A 118 -5.67 -11.79 -12.71
CA LEU A 118 -5.39 -10.39 -12.34
C LEU A 118 -6.53 -9.76 -11.54
N GLU A 119 -7.77 -10.18 -11.80
CA GLU A 119 -8.94 -9.73 -11.05
C GLU A 119 -8.87 -10.21 -9.60
N GLU A 120 -8.61 -11.49 -9.37
CA GLU A 120 -8.44 -12.06 -8.03
C GLU A 120 -7.27 -11.42 -7.29
N TYR A 121 -6.14 -11.20 -7.98
CA TYR A 121 -5.02 -10.45 -7.43
C TYR A 121 -5.44 -9.04 -6.99
N ALA A 122 -6.06 -8.27 -7.88
CA ALA A 122 -6.47 -6.90 -7.56
C ALA A 122 -7.48 -6.85 -6.41
N ARG A 123 -8.46 -7.76 -6.36
CA ARG A 123 -9.44 -7.83 -5.27
C ARG A 123 -8.79 -8.17 -3.92
N LYS A 124 -7.87 -9.15 -3.91
CA LYS A 124 -7.09 -9.50 -2.71
C LYS A 124 -6.32 -8.28 -2.19
N MET A 125 -5.61 -7.58 -3.09
CA MET A 125 -4.81 -6.42 -2.72
C MET A 125 -5.65 -5.25 -2.20
N ILE A 126 -6.78 -4.95 -2.85
CA ILE A 126 -7.75 -3.95 -2.36
C ILE A 126 -8.18 -4.28 -0.93
N TYR A 127 -8.54 -5.54 -0.66
CA TYR A 127 -8.93 -5.97 0.67
C TYR A 127 -7.80 -5.77 1.70
N CYS A 128 -6.56 -6.17 1.37
CA CYS A 128 -5.42 -5.97 2.27
C CYS A 128 -5.23 -4.49 2.61
N GLU A 129 -5.20 -3.61 1.60
CA GLU A 129 -4.99 -2.19 1.82
C GLU A 129 -6.14 -1.50 2.58
N GLU A 130 -7.38 -1.91 2.35
CA GLU A 130 -8.53 -1.41 3.13
C GLU A 130 -8.43 -1.82 4.61
N VAL A 131 -7.97 -3.04 4.88
CA VAL A 131 -7.71 -3.49 6.26
C VAL A 131 -6.57 -2.69 6.90
N HIS A 132 -5.47 -2.48 6.18
CA HIS A 132 -4.33 -1.69 6.66
C HIS A 132 -4.72 -0.25 6.99
N ALA A 133 -5.38 0.43 6.05
CA ALA A 133 -5.86 1.78 6.26
C ALA A 133 -6.81 1.88 7.46
N SER A 134 -7.67 0.87 7.65
CA SER A 134 -8.53 0.78 8.85
C SER A 134 -7.72 0.65 10.15
N GLU A 135 -6.62 -0.11 10.17
CA GLU A 135 -5.77 -0.22 11.37
C GLU A 135 -5.08 1.11 11.68
N VAL A 136 -4.53 1.79 10.67
CA VAL A 136 -3.91 3.12 10.84
C VAL A 136 -4.93 4.16 11.29
N ASP A 137 -6.13 4.14 10.70
CA ASP A 137 -7.24 5.02 11.10
C ASP A 137 -7.58 4.82 12.58
N LYS A 138 -7.73 3.56 13.05
CA LYS A 138 -7.97 3.27 14.47
C LYS A 138 -6.85 3.77 15.37
N MET A 139 -5.59 3.69 14.94
CA MET A 139 -4.44 4.20 15.69
C MET A 139 -4.43 5.73 15.82
N LEU A 140 -5.11 6.46 14.93
CA LEU A 140 -5.23 7.92 14.94
C LEU A 140 -6.38 8.44 15.82
N ARG A 141 -7.29 7.57 16.25
CA ARG A 141 -8.45 7.93 17.10
C ARG A 141 -8.04 8.09 18.56
N LYS A 142 -8.83 8.87 19.32
CA LYS A 142 -8.66 8.90 20.78
C LYS A 142 -9.30 7.66 21.41
N PRO A 143 -8.79 7.18 22.56
CA PRO A 143 -9.42 6.08 23.27
C PRO A 143 -10.89 6.37 23.58
N GLY A 144 -11.78 5.51 23.10
CA GLY A 144 -13.23 5.64 23.25
C GLY A 144 -13.97 6.19 22.03
N ASP A 145 -13.25 6.77 21.06
CA ASP A 145 -13.85 7.27 19.81
C ASP A 145 -14.01 6.10 18.82
N ILE A 146 -15.23 5.87 18.34
CA ILE A 146 -15.56 4.79 17.39
C ILE A 146 -15.74 5.27 15.95
N ASP A 147 -15.90 6.58 15.77
CA ASP A 147 -16.04 7.19 14.45
C ASP A 147 -14.70 7.15 13.70
N ALA A 148 -14.75 7.07 12.38
CA ALA A 148 -13.54 7.06 11.55
C ALA A 148 -12.77 8.38 11.69
N PHE A 149 -11.43 8.29 11.69
CA PHE A 149 -10.59 9.48 11.74
C PHE A 149 -10.58 10.21 10.39
N ALA A 150 -10.47 9.48 9.28
CA ALA A 150 -10.61 10.02 7.94
C ALA A 150 -12.08 9.92 7.48
N GLU A 151 -12.73 11.06 7.21
CA GLU A 151 -14.05 11.09 6.59
C GLU A 151 -13.94 10.70 5.09
N GLU A 152 -14.63 9.63 4.72
CA GLU A 152 -15.03 9.21 3.34
C GLU A 152 -13.97 8.85 2.28
N GLU A 153 -12.68 9.20 2.40
CA GLU A 153 -11.75 9.11 1.24
C GLU A 153 -10.90 7.83 1.11
N ILE A 154 -11.07 6.85 2.00
CA ILE A 154 -10.35 5.57 1.93
C ILE A 154 -11.27 4.40 1.52
N ALA A 155 -12.59 4.64 1.48
CA ALA A 155 -13.58 3.65 1.02
C ALA A 155 -13.79 3.69 -0.50
#